data_AF-A0A1I5WSX7-F1
#
_entry.id   AF-A0A1I5WSX7-F1
#
_cell.length_a   1.000
_cell.length_b   1.000
_cell.length_c   1.000
_cell.angle_alpha   90.00
_cell.angle_beta   90.00
_cell.angle_gamma   90.00
#
_symmetry.space_group_name_H-M   'P 1'
#
loop_
_entity.id
_entity.type
_entity.pdbx_description
1 polymer ?
#
loop_
_entity_poly.entity_id
_entity_poly.type
_entity_poly.pdbx_seq_one_letter_code
_entity_poly.pdbx_strand_id
1 'polypeptide(L)'
;MSNSAAKKLLAMISLLVSALLAVVFSDIQPPATFQAAKKVAWDIHADNPRTFYCGCRYQGNRVDLASCGYQPRKNRQRASRVEWEHVVPAWVIGHQRQCWKKGGRDYCSANDPLFARAEADLHNLVPAIGEVNGDRSNYPFAMLNAKPHQYGQCEVVVDFARRQVMPREEVRGAIARTYLYMHERYQLRMSNQDRQLYGAWNRMYPVTEQERRRNQAVACQMGWGNPHVGEVDLWQCGLLSRVGEVAGSALGIARGLPLEELGAAALSLLRR
;
A
#
# COMPACT_ATOMS: atom_id res chain seq x y z
N MET A 1 20.39 57.73 -2.67
CA MET A 1 20.67 56.74 -3.73
C MET A 1 20.27 55.36 -3.20
N SER A 2 19.14 54.82 -3.66
CA SER A 2 18.61 53.52 -3.21
C SER A 2 19.56 52.41 -3.65
N ASN A 3 20.10 51.64 -2.70
CA ASN A 3 21.18 50.69 -2.94
C ASN A 3 20.67 49.49 -3.75
N SER A 4 20.88 49.52 -5.07
CA SER A 4 20.41 48.51 -6.05
C SER A 4 20.80 47.08 -5.66
N ALA A 5 21.95 46.91 -5.01
CA ALA A 5 22.43 45.63 -4.49
C ALA A 5 21.53 45.06 -3.37
N ALA A 6 21.03 45.91 -2.45
CA ALA A 6 20.16 45.47 -1.36
C ALA A 6 18.80 44.97 -1.88
N LYS A 7 18.24 45.63 -2.91
CA LYS A 7 16.99 45.19 -3.56
C LYS A 7 17.15 43.84 -4.27
N LYS A 8 18.28 43.61 -4.94
CA LYS A 8 18.60 42.31 -5.57
C LYS A 8 18.77 41.20 -4.53
N LEU A 9 19.44 41.49 -3.42
CA LEU A 9 19.64 40.53 -2.33
C LEU A 9 18.31 40.13 -1.66
N LEU A 10 17.45 41.10 -1.35
CA LEU A 10 16.10 40.86 -0.81
C LEU A 10 15.25 40.03 -1.78
N ALA A 11 15.32 40.29 -3.08
CA ALA A 11 14.62 39.50 -4.09
C ALA A 11 15.12 38.05 -4.15
N MET A 12 16.45 37.83 -4.10
CA MET A 12 17.01 36.47 -4.07
C MET A 12 16.64 35.71 -2.81
N ILE A 13 16.66 36.36 -1.64
CA ILE A 13 16.24 35.73 -0.38
C ILE A 13 14.76 35.36 -0.46
N SER A 14 13.91 36.26 -0.96
CA SER A 14 12.48 35.98 -1.13
C SER A 14 12.22 34.79 -2.06
N LEU A 15 12.95 34.69 -3.18
CA LEU A 15 12.88 33.54 -4.10
C LEU A 15 13.34 32.24 -3.45
N LEU A 16 14.44 32.26 -2.70
CA LEU A 16 14.96 31.10 -1.97
C LEU A 16 13.98 30.65 -0.87
N VAL A 17 13.41 31.59 -0.12
CA VAL A 17 12.39 31.30 0.90
C VAL A 17 11.13 30.71 0.25
N SER A 18 10.67 31.28 -0.87
CA SER A 18 9.48 30.81 -1.59
C SER A 18 9.69 29.42 -2.18
N ALA A 19 10.87 29.15 -2.75
CA ALA A 19 11.25 27.81 -3.21
C ALA A 19 11.33 26.82 -2.05
N LEU A 20 11.93 27.21 -0.91
CA LEU A 20 12.01 26.36 0.28
C LEU A 20 10.63 26.04 0.85
N LEU A 21 9.72 27.02 0.91
CA LEU A 21 8.32 26.80 1.27
C LEU A 21 7.63 25.85 0.28
N ALA A 22 7.76 26.06 -1.03
CA ALA A 22 7.12 25.19 -2.03
C ALA A 22 7.58 23.73 -1.91
N VAL A 23 8.87 23.50 -1.59
CA VAL A 23 9.36 22.16 -1.29
C VAL A 23 8.68 21.66 -0.01
N VAL A 24 8.68 22.40 1.10
CA VAL A 24 8.01 22.04 2.39
C VAL A 24 6.52 21.68 2.25
N PHE A 25 5.77 22.35 1.38
CA PHE A 25 4.32 22.19 1.25
C PHE A 25 3.88 21.40 0.00
N SER A 26 4.69 20.45 -0.49
CA SER A 26 4.21 19.55 -1.54
C SER A 26 3.14 18.59 -1.00
N ASP A 27 1.93 18.68 -1.55
CA ASP A 27 0.80 17.82 -1.17
C ASP A 27 1.08 16.36 -1.55
N ILE A 28 0.82 15.43 -0.61
CA ILE A 28 0.85 13.99 -0.88
C ILE A 28 -0.19 13.69 -1.96
N GLN A 29 0.26 13.09 -3.08
CA GLN A 29 -0.62 12.70 -4.18
C GLN A 29 -0.84 11.18 -4.16
N PRO A 30 -2.04 10.71 -3.75
CA PRO A 30 -2.35 9.29 -3.77
C PRO A 30 -2.27 8.71 -5.18
N PRO A 31 -1.91 7.42 -5.33
CA PRO A 31 -1.95 6.76 -6.62
C PRO A 31 -3.33 6.88 -7.28
N ALA A 32 -3.39 7.47 -8.46
CA ALA A 32 -4.65 7.70 -9.18
C ALA A 32 -5.22 6.44 -9.84
N THR A 33 -4.39 5.40 -10.03
CA THR A 33 -4.77 4.17 -10.74
C THR A 33 -4.28 2.93 -10.00
N PHE A 34 -4.94 1.80 -10.21
CA PHE A 34 -4.52 0.52 -9.65
C PHE A 34 -3.09 0.13 -10.07
N GLN A 35 -2.67 0.45 -11.31
CA GLN A 35 -1.32 0.17 -11.76
C GLN A 35 -0.27 1.00 -11.01
N ALA A 36 -0.57 2.28 -10.75
CA ALA A 36 0.29 3.13 -9.93
C ALA A 36 0.33 2.63 -8.47
N ALA A 37 -0.82 2.26 -7.90
CA ALA A 37 -0.90 1.72 -6.54
C ALA A 37 -0.07 0.45 -6.38
N LYS A 38 -0.12 -0.48 -7.34
CA LYS A 38 0.71 -1.71 -7.30
C LYS A 38 2.21 -1.42 -7.29
N LYS A 39 2.68 -0.36 -7.97
CA LYS A 39 4.10 0.02 -7.94
C LYS A 39 4.50 0.41 -6.52
N VAL A 40 3.73 1.29 -5.89
CA VAL A 40 3.96 1.76 -4.51
C VAL A 40 3.81 0.62 -3.49
N ALA A 41 2.87 -0.29 -3.72
CA ALA A 41 2.62 -1.40 -2.79
C ALA A 41 3.83 -2.33 -2.64
N TRP A 42 4.67 -2.49 -3.68
CA TRP A 42 5.92 -3.26 -3.56
C TRP A 42 6.86 -2.67 -2.52
N ASP A 43 7.00 -1.34 -2.49
CA ASP A 43 7.89 -0.64 -1.56
C ASP A 43 7.35 -0.73 -0.12
N ILE A 44 6.04 -0.56 0.05
CA ILE A 44 5.37 -0.67 1.36
C ILE A 44 5.57 -2.04 2.02
N HIS A 45 5.67 -3.10 1.22
CA HIS A 45 5.79 -4.47 1.71
C HIS A 45 7.22 -5.04 1.62
N ALA A 46 8.21 -4.20 1.33
CA ALA A 46 9.60 -4.65 1.13
C ALA A 46 10.29 -5.10 2.42
N ASP A 47 9.92 -4.53 3.58
CA ASP A 47 10.49 -4.82 4.89
C ASP A 47 10.06 -6.19 5.45
N ASN A 48 8.85 -6.64 5.09
CA ASN A 48 8.29 -7.92 5.50
C ASN A 48 7.54 -8.59 4.34
N PRO A 49 8.27 -9.15 3.35
CA PRO A 49 7.68 -9.67 2.12
C PRO A 49 7.05 -11.05 2.37
N ARG A 50 5.84 -11.04 2.95
CA ARG A 50 5.03 -12.24 3.21
C ARG A 50 3.63 -12.11 2.63
N THR A 51 3.11 -13.18 2.04
CA THR A 51 1.75 -13.21 1.53
C THR A 51 0.76 -13.13 2.68
N PHE A 52 -0.31 -12.38 2.48
CA PHE A 52 -1.28 -12.01 3.49
C PHE A 52 -1.96 -13.25 4.09
N TYR A 53 -2.66 -14.02 3.25
CA TYR A 53 -3.47 -15.13 3.72
C TYR A 53 -2.68 -16.36 4.19
N CYS A 54 -1.47 -16.58 3.69
CA CYS A 54 -0.71 -17.82 3.97
C CYS A 54 0.66 -17.59 4.61
N GLY A 55 1.14 -16.34 4.75
CA GLY A 55 2.41 -16.03 5.41
C GLY A 55 3.68 -16.45 4.64
N CYS A 56 3.55 -16.86 3.38
CA CYS A 56 4.68 -17.32 2.56
C CYS A 56 5.59 -16.18 2.18
N ARG A 57 6.90 -16.38 2.28
CA ARG A 57 7.89 -15.43 1.81
C ARG A 57 7.79 -15.27 0.29
N TYR A 58 8.11 -14.10 -0.22
CA TYR A 58 8.25 -13.86 -1.65
C TYR A 58 9.44 -12.94 -1.94
N GLN A 59 9.94 -12.99 -3.17
CA GLN A 59 10.98 -12.10 -3.68
C GLN A 59 10.56 -11.59 -5.06
N GLY A 60 10.45 -10.26 -5.18
CA GLY A 60 9.77 -9.66 -6.33
C GLY A 60 8.41 -10.31 -6.53
N ASN A 61 8.13 -10.75 -7.76
CA ASN A 61 6.86 -11.41 -8.06
C ASN A 61 6.82 -12.93 -7.74
N ARG A 62 7.88 -13.53 -7.22
CA ARG A 62 7.97 -14.99 -7.03
C ARG A 62 7.68 -15.37 -5.57
N VAL A 63 6.75 -16.29 -5.37
CA VAL A 63 6.42 -16.84 -4.04
C VAL A 63 7.28 -18.07 -3.73
N ASP A 64 7.84 -18.12 -2.53
CA ASP A 64 8.45 -19.32 -1.95
C ASP A 64 7.38 -20.14 -1.21
N LEU A 65 6.78 -21.11 -1.89
CA LEU A 65 5.71 -21.94 -1.33
C LEU A 65 6.19 -22.87 -0.21
N ALA A 66 7.46 -23.25 -0.22
CA ALA A 66 8.02 -24.11 0.82
C ALA A 66 8.16 -23.37 2.15
N SER A 67 8.41 -22.04 2.13
CA SER A 67 8.58 -21.22 3.33
C SER A 67 7.39 -21.21 4.31
N CYS A 68 6.23 -21.67 3.87
CA CYS A 68 4.97 -21.71 4.63
C CYS A 68 4.25 -23.06 4.46
N GLY A 69 4.88 -24.08 3.86
CA GLY A 69 4.25 -25.37 3.58
C GLY A 69 3.03 -25.32 2.66
N TYR A 70 2.94 -24.33 1.75
CA TYR A 70 1.82 -24.21 0.83
C TYR A 70 1.86 -25.29 -0.25
N GLN A 71 0.72 -25.92 -0.49
CA GLN A 71 0.56 -26.90 -1.56
C GLN A 71 -0.46 -26.37 -2.58
N PRO A 72 -0.07 -26.19 -3.85
CA PRO A 72 -0.99 -25.75 -4.88
C PRO A 72 -2.16 -26.72 -5.04
N ARG A 73 -3.37 -26.18 -5.12
CA ARG A 73 -4.60 -26.98 -5.22
C ARG A 73 -4.87 -27.46 -6.64
N LYS A 74 -4.73 -26.57 -7.63
CA LYS A 74 -4.99 -26.83 -9.06
C LYS A 74 -4.09 -26.08 -10.04
N ASN A 75 -3.54 -24.92 -9.67
CA ASN A 75 -2.85 -24.02 -10.57
C ASN A 75 -1.50 -23.59 -9.99
N ARG A 76 -0.51 -24.47 -10.16
CA ARG A 76 0.87 -24.25 -9.71
C ARG A 76 1.51 -22.99 -10.29
N GLN A 77 1.24 -22.67 -11.56
CA GLN A 77 1.81 -21.49 -12.24
C GLN A 77 1.29 -20.18 -11.62
N ARG A 78 0.03 -20.16 -11.21
CA ARG A 78 -0.53 -19.00 -10.52
C ARG A 78 -0.14 -18.96 -9.05
N ALA A 79 -0.01 -20.12 -8.40
CA ALA A 79 0.51 -20.21 -7.04
C ALA A 79 1.96 -19.68 -6.91
N SER A 80 2.80 -19.83 -7.95
CA SER A 80 4.19 -19.39 -7.90
C SER A 80 4.41 -17.88 -7.94
N ARG A 81 3.35 -17.06 -8.05
CA ARG A 81 3.45 -15.60 -8.15
C ARG A 81 2.57 -14.86 -7.16
N VAL A 82 2.99 -13.65 -6.85
CA VAL A 82 2.18 -12.70 -6.07
C VAL A 82 1.12 -12.09 -6.99
N GLU A 83 -0.09 -11.97 -6.48
CA GLU A 83 -1.12 -11.12 -7.07
C GLU A 83 -1.62 -10.17 -5.99
N TRP A 84 -1.72 -8.88 -6.35
CA TRP A 84 -2.22 -7.85 -5.45
C TRP A 84 -3.71 -8.06 -5.20
N GLU A 85 -4.03 -8.41 -3.97
CA GLU A 85 -5.37 -8.71 -3.50
C GLU A 85 -6.08 -7.44 -3.07
N HIS A 86 -7.30 -7.27 -3.55
CA HIS A 86 -8.26 -6.33 -3.01
C HIS A 86 -9.02 -7.01 -1.86
N VAL A 87 -8.65 -6.73 -0.60
CA VAL A 87 -9.28 -7.37 0.58
C VAL A 87 -10.80 -7.20 0.53
N VAL A 88 -11.27 -5.97 0.30
CA VAL A 88 -12.62 -5.68 -0.20
C VAL A 88 -12.58 -5.75 -1.72
N PRO A 89 -13.21 -6.76 -2.37
CA PRO A 89 -13.09 -6.96 -3.81
C PRO A 89 -13.51 -5.74 -4.61
N ALA A 90 -12.86 -5.51 -5.76
CA ALA A 90 -13.29 -4.49 -6.73
C ALA A 90 -14.78 -4.64 -7.11
N TRP A 91 -15.30 -5.86 -7.14
CA TRP A 91 -16.73 -6.12 -7.34
C TRP A 91 -17.60 -5.50 -6.24
N VAL A 92 -17.23 -5.57 -4.97
CA VAL A 92 -17.98 -4.94 -3.87
C VAL A 92 -17.99 -3.42 -4.01
N ILE A 93 -16.86 -2.84 -4.41
CA ILE A 93 -16.73 -1.39 -4.66
C ILE A 93 -17.61 -0.93 -5.83
N GLY A 94 -17.75 -1.77 -6.87
CA GLY A 94 -18.20 -1.33 -8.18
C GLY A 94 -19.53 -1.88 -8.69
N HIS A 95 -19.96 -3.09 -8.32
CA HIS A 95 -21.03 -3.81 -9.03
C HIS A 95 -22.39 -3.09 -9.07
N GLN A 96 -22.65 -2.17 -8.13
CA GLN A 96 -23.90 -1.38 -8.09
C GLN A 96 -23.79 -0.06 -8.88
N ARG A 97 -22.60 0.32 -9.32
CA ARG A 97 -22.33 1.57 -10.03
C ARG A 97 -22.75 1.47 -11.49
N GLN A 98 -23.12 2.61 -12.06
CA GLN A 98 -23.53 2.69 -13.47
C GLN A 98 -22.39 2.32 -14.42
N CYS A 99 -21.13 2.68 -14.10
CA CYS A 99 -19.96 2.29 -14.89
C CYS A 99 -19.86 0.76 -15.04
N TRP A 100 -20.22 0.01 -14.00
CA TRP A 100 -20.07 -1.45 -13.99
C TRP A 100 -21.09 -2.11 -14.91
N LYS A 101 -22.30 -1.56 -14.97
CA LYS A 101 -23.34 -2.01 -15.91
C LYS A 101 -22.95 -1.71 -17.36
N LYS A 102 -22.20 -0.63 -17.60
CA LYS A 102 -21.77 -0.21 -18.94
C LYS A 102 -20.62 -1.06 -19.50
N GLY A 103 -19.69 -1.51 -18.66
CA GLY A 103 -18.53 -2.27 -19.15
C GLY A 103 -17.68 -2.92 -18.07
N GLY A 104 -18.28 -3.27 -16.93
CA GLY A 104 -17.61 -3.95 -15.83
C GLY A 104 -16.49 -3.14 -15.18
N ARG A 105 -15.51 -3.86 -14.62
CA ARG A 105 -14.39 -3.30 -13.87
C ARG A 105 -13.56 -2.34 -14.72
N ASP A 106 -13.15 -2.76 -15.91
CA ASP A 106 -12.24 -1.98 -16.77
C ASP A 106 -12.87 -0.64 -17.17
N TYR A 107 -14.17 -0.64 -17.49
CA TYR A 107 -14.89 0.60 -17.75
C TYR A 107 -14.98 1.49 -16.51
N CYS A 108 -15.22 0.93 -15.33
CA CYS A 108 -15.19 1.71 -14.09
C CYS A 108 -13.82 2.29 -13.77
N SER A 109 -12.74 1.52 -13.93
CA SER A 109 -11.37 2.00 -13.70
C SER A 109 -11.02 3.19 -14.61
N ALA A 110 -11.54 3.21 -15.84
CA ALA A 110 -11.30 4.28 -16.79
C ALA A 110 -12.26 5.49 -16.67
N ASN A 111 -13.51 5.29 -16.23
CA ASN A 111 -14.58 6.29 -16.37
C ASN A 111 -15.29 6.69 -15.07
N ASP A 112 -15.01 6.05 -13.94
CA ASP A 112 -15.55 6.44 -12.63
C ASP A 112 -14.39 6.81 -11.68
N PRO A 113 -14.10 8.11 -11.48
CA PRO A 113 -13.02 8.56 -10.61
C PRO A 113 -13.17 8.13 -9.15
N LEU A 114 -14.38 7.88 -8.66
CA LEU A 114 -14.58 7.37 -7.31
C LEU A 114 -14.24 5.89 -7.23
N PHE A 115 -14.61 5.10 -8.25
CA PHE A 115 -14.19 3.71 -8.36
C PHE A 115 -12.66 3.59 -8.50
N ALA A 116 -12.05 4.34 -9.42
CA ALA A 116 -10.61 4.30 -9.65
C ALA A 116 -9.81 4.63 -8.38
N ARG A 117 -10.24 5.64 -7.62
CA ARG A 117 -9.64 5.98 -6.30
C ARG A 117 -9.81 4.88 -5.26
N ALA A 118 -10.96 4.22 -5.20
CA ALA A 118 -11.20 3.12 -4.26
C ALA A 118 -10.43 1.84 -4.65
N GLU A 119 -10.28 1.58 -5.95
CA GLU A 119 -9.49 0.48 -6.47
C GLU A 119 -7.98 0.69 -6.24
N ALA A 120 -7.52 1.94 -6.29
CA ALA A 120 -6.13 2.31 -6.05
C ALA A 120 -5.78 2.49 -4.56
N ASP A 121 -6.74 2.32 -3.64
CA ASP A 121 -6.50 2.52 -2.22
C ASP A 121 -5.56 1.46 -1.64
N LEU A 122 -4.37 1.90 -1.27
CA LEU A 122 -3.30 1.06 -0.72
C LEU A 122 -3.68 0.40 0.61
N HIS A 123 -4.61 0.97 1.40
CA HIS A 123 -5.11 0.31 2.62
C HIS A 123 -5.80 -1.01 2.30
N ASN A 124 -6.39 -1.14 1.10
CA ASN A 124 -7.11 -2.32 0.63
C ASN A 124 -6.26 -3.31 -0.19
N LEU A 125 -4.97 -3.00 -0.41
CA LEU A 125 -4.06 -3.81 -1.23
C LEU A 125 -3.08 -4.59 -0.36
N VAL A 126 -3.06 -5.91 -0.54
CA VAL A 126 -2.14 -6.81 0.16
C VAL A 126 -1.56 -7.85 -0.80
N PRO A 127 -0.33 -8.34 -0.58
CA PRO A 127 0.25 -9.39 -1.42
C PRO A 127 -0.41 -10.73 -1.13
N ALA A 128 -0.92 -11.43 -2.14
CA ALA A 128 -1.49 -12.78 -1.97
C ALA A 128 -0.85 -13.78 -2.95
N ILE A 129 -0.88 -15.06 -2.59
CA ILE A 129 -0.60 -16.14 -3.54
C ILE A 129 -1.66 -16.08 -4.63
N GLY A 130 -1.25 -16.02 -5.91
CA GLY A 130 -2.19 -15.83 -7.01
C GLY A 130 -3.29 -16.89 -7.06
N GLU A 131 -2.98 -18.17 -6.78
CA GLU A 131 -4.01 -19.22 -6.72
C GLU A 131 -5.07 -18.91 -5.65
N VAL A 132 -4.65 -18.55 -4.43
CA VAL A 132 -5.57 -18.17 -3.34
C VAL A 132 -6.39 -16.94 -3.72
N ASN A 133 -5.76 -15.93 -4.33
CA ASN A 133 -6.45 -14.71 -4.77
C ASN A 133 -7.67 -15.04 -5.66
N GLY A 134 -7.49 -15.82 -6.74
CA GLY A 134 -8.66 -16.09 -7.59
C GLY A 134 -9.49 -17.30 -7.22
N ASP A 135 -9.05 -18.20 -6.35
CA ASP A 135 -9.98 -19.12 -5.68
C ASP A 135 -10.89 -18.36 -4.70
N ARG A 136 -10.37 -17.32 -4.03
CA ARG A 136 -11.18 -16.39 -3.22
C ARG A 136 -12.15 -15.58 -4.07
N SER A 137 -11.77 -15.21 -5.30
CA SER A 137 -12.66 -14.52 -6.24
C SER A 137 -13.27 -13.25 -5.64
N ASN A 138 -14.60 -13.08 -5.69
CA ASN A 138 -15.33 -12.02 -4.99
C ASN A 138 -16.11 -12.56 -3.76
N TYR A 139 -15.72 -13.71 -3.23
CA TYR A 139 -16.45 -14.36 -2.15
C TYR A 139 -16.30 -13.58 -0.84
N PRO A 140 -17.40 -13.34 -0.09
CA PRO A 140 -17.34 -12.76 1.23
C PRO A 140 -16.58 -13.66 2.20
N PHE A 141 -16.00 -13.04 3.23
CA PHE A 141 -15.43 -13.77 4.34
C PHE A 141 -16.52 -14.28 5.29
N ALA A 142 -16.30 -15.44 5.88
CA ALA A 142 -17.19 -16.04 6.84
C ALA A 142 -16.42 -16.93 7.83
N MET A 143 -17.03 -17.22 8.97
CA MET A 143 -16.63 -18.38 9.78
C MET A 143 -17.29 -19.63 9.20
N LEU A 144 -16.49 -20.62 8.84
CA LEU A 144 -16.95 -21.87 8.25
C LEU A 144 -16.73 -23.02 9.23
N ASN A 145 -17.70 -23.94 9.31
CA ASN A 145 -17.52 -25.19 10.04
C ASN A 145 -16.76 -26.22 9.18
N ALA A 146 -15.50 -25.91 8.85
CA ALA A 146 -14.65 -26.72 8.01
C ALA A 146 -13.19 -26.61 8.45
N LYS A 147 -12.48 -27.73 8.43
CA LYS A 147 -11.03 -27.76 8.69
C LYS A 147 -10.26 -27.39 7.41
N PRO A 148 -9.15 -26.64 7.52
CA PRO A 148 -8.28 -26.40 6.37
C PRO A 148 -7.70 -27.69 5.80
N HIS A 149 -7.79 -27.86 4.49
CA HIS A 149 -7.31 -29.06 3.78
C HIS A 149 -6.89 -28.78 2.33
N GLN A 150 -7.16 -27.58 1.81
CA GLN A 150 -7.06 -27.30 0.37
C GLN A 150 -5.67 -26.87 -0.09
N TYR A 151 -4.84 -26.32 0.82
CA TYR A 151 -3.63 -25.58 0.47
C TYR A 151 -2.39 -25.98 1.29
N GLY A 152 -2.32 -27.23 1.75
CA GLY A 152 -1.24 -27.69 2.65
C GLY A 152 -1.38 -27.06 4.04
N GLN A 153 -0.32 -26.41 4.52
CA GLN A 153 -0.30 -25.75 5.84
C GLN A 153 -0.98 -24.37 5.86
N CYS A 154 -1.37 -23.82 4.70
CA CYS A 154 -2.13 -22.58 4.69
C CYS A 154 -3.58 -22.81 5.11
N GLU A 155 -3.98 -22.17 6.21
CA GLU A 155 -5.28 -22.41 6.86
C GLU A 155 -6.48 -21.69 6.22
N VAL A 156 -6.34 -21.22 4.98
CA VAL A 156 -7.47 -20.69 4.21
C VAL A 156 -8.41 -21.81 3.82
N VAL A 157 -9.72 -21.58 3.98
CA VAL A 157 -10.77 -22.47 3.48
C VAL A 157 -11.65 -21.72 2.51
N VAL A 158 -11.82 -22.26 1.31
CA VAL A 158 -12.74 -21.75 0.28
C VAL A 158 -13.87 -22.76 0.09
N ASP A 159 -15.07 -22.38 0.52
CA ASP A 159 -16.31 -23.10 0.22
C ASP A 159 -16.82 -22.59 -1.14
N PHE A 160 -16.44 -23.29 -2.22
CA PHE A 160 -16.85 -22.93 -3.58
C PHE A 160 -18.37 -23.06 -3.80
N ALA A 161 -19.02 -23.98 -3.09
CA ALA A 161 -20.46 -24.22 -3.23
C ALA A 161 -21.26 -23.08 -2.60
N ARG A 162 -20.88 -22.64 -1.39
CA ARG A 162 -21.51 -21.49 -0.72
C ARG A 162 -20.91 -20.15 -1.09
N ARG A 163 -19.82 -20.15 -1.88
CA ARG A 163 -19.08 -18.95 -2.30
C ARG A 163 -18.62 -18.12 -1.11
N GLN A 164 -17.97 -18.76 -0.14
CA GLN A 164 -17.49 -18.14 1.10
C GLN A 164 -16.04 -18.52 1.36
N VAL A 165 -15.30 -17.64 2.05
CA VAL A 165 -13.92 -17.91 2.45
C VAL A 165 -13.76 -17.73 3.95
N MET A 166 -13.16 -18.72 4.62
CA MET A 166 -12.65 -18.56 5.98
C MET A 166 -11.14 -18.33 5.91
N PRO A 167 -10.65 -17.14 6.28
CA PRO A 167 -9.22 -16.89 6.38
C PRO A 167 -8.64 -17.49 7.66
N ARG A 168 -7.32 -17.67 7.68
CA ARG A 168 -6.57 -17.99 8.89
C ARG A 168 -6.76 -16.90 9.96
N GLU A 169 -6.58 -17.28 11.21
CA GLU A 169 -6.93 -16.43 12.35
C GLU A 169 -6.16 -15.10 12.38
N GLU A 170 -4.87 -15.15 12.07
CA GLU A 170 -3.92 -14.05 12.25
C GLU A 170 -4.19 -12.85 11.32
N VAL A 171 -5.01 -13.03 10.28
CA VAL A 171 -5.39 -11.94 9.36
C VAL A 171 -6.82 -11.46 9.52
N ARG A 172 -7.63 -12.09 10.38
CA ARG A 172 -9.05 -11.72 10.56
C ARG A 172 -9.23 -10.28 11.03
N GLY A 173 -8.38 -9.84 11.96
CA GLY A 173 -8.38 -8.45 12.45
C GLY A 173 -8.09 -7.44 11.33
N ALA A 174 -7.02 -7.67 10.57
CA ALA A 174 -6.64 -6.83 9.43
C ALA A 174 -7.73 -6.78 8.35
N ILE A 175 -8.35 -7.92 8.04
CA ILE A 175 -9.49 -8.01 7.11
C ILE A 175 -10.64 -7.14 7.63
N ALA A 176 -11.01 -7.31 8.89
CA ALA A 176 -12.12 -6.59 9.48
C ALA A 176 -11.91 -5.06 9.44
N ARG A 177 -10.73 -4.59 9.87
CA ARG A 177 -10.37 -3.16 9.83
C ARG A 177 -10.35 -2.60 8.42
N THR A 178 -9.92 -3.40 7.44
CA THR A 178 -9.93 -2.99 6.03
C THR A 178 -11.36 -2.89 5.49
N TYR A 179 -12.24 -3.84 5.82
CA TYR A 179 -13.66 -3.77 5.44
C TYR A 179 -14.35 -2.57 6.07
N LEU A 180 -14.20 -2.36 7.38
CA LEU A 180 -14.81 -1.23 8.08
C LEU A 180 -14.35 0.11 7.46
N TYR A 181 -13.03 0.27 7.28
CA TYR A 181 -12.44 1.44 6.64
C TYR A 181 -12.97 1.69 5.23
N MET A 182 -12.93 0.69 4.33
CA MET A 182 -13.34 0.87 2.94
C MET A 182 -14.83 1.22 2.84
N HIS A 183 -15.67 0.61 3.67
CA HIS A 183 -17.11 0.90 3.67
C HIS A 183 -17.42 2.29 4.21
N GLU A 184 -16.73 2.75 5.25
CA GLU A 184 -16.90 4.10 5.79
C GLU A 184 -16.37 5.16 4.80
N ARG A 185 -15.14 5.00 4.32
CA ARG A 185 -14.47 6.00 3.47
C ARG A 185 -15.16 6.17 2.11
N TYR A 186 -15.62 5.08 1.52
CA TYR A 186 -16.25 5.10 0.19
C TYR A 186 -17.78 4.95 0.24
N GLN A 187 -18.37 5.06 1.43
CA GLN A 187 -19.82 5.00 1.67
C GLN A 187 -20.48 3.76 1.05
N LEU A 188 -19.81 2.61 1.15
CA LEU A 188 -20.30 1.35 0.58
C LEU A 188 -21.32 0.71 1.52
N ARG A 189 -22.40 0.16 0.96
CA ARG A 189 -23.41 -0.57 1.75
C ARG A 189 -22.82 -1.86 2.32
N MET A 190 -22.94 -2.03 3.64
CA MET A 190 -22.56 -3.25 4.36
C MET A 190 -23.81 -3.95 4.89
N SER A 191 -23.90 -5.27 4.73
CA SER A 191 -24.98 -6.05 5.33
C SER A 191 -24.88 -6.05 6.87
N ASN A 192 -25.99 -6.30 7.56
CA ASN A 192 -25.97 -6.40 9.02
C ASN A 192 -25.10 -7.57 9.50
N GLN A 193 -25.11 -8.69 8.76
CA GLN A 193 -24.27 -9.86 9.05
C GLN A 193 -22.78 -9.52 8.93
N ASP A 194 -22.36 -8.88 7.85
CA ASP A 194 -20.96 -8.46 7.65
C ASP A 194 -20.54 -7.45 8.72
N ARG A 195 -21.41 -6.49 9.05
CA ARG A 195 -21.15 -5.51 10.11
C ARG A 195 -20.91 -6.17 11.46
N GLN A 196 -21.71 -7.17 11.81
CA GLN A 196 -21.53 -7.94 13.04
C GLN A 196 -20.24 -8.76 13.01
N LEU A 197 -19.96 -9.46 11.89
CA LEU A 197 -18.76 -10.27 11.72
C LEU A 197 -17.49 -9.43 11.85
N TYR A 198 -17.35 -8.37 11.04
CA TYR A 198 -16.16 -7.52 11.05
C TYR A 198 -16.06 -6.70 12.34
N GLY A 199 -17.19 -6.28 12.92
CA GLY A 199 -17.20 -5.65 14.24
C GLY A 199 -16.66 -6.59 15.32
N ALA A 200 -17.06 -7.86 15.32
CA ALA A 200 -16.55 -8.86 16.25
C ALA A 200 -15.07 -9.16 16.00
N TRP A 201 -14.65 -9.42 14.76
CA TRP A 201 -13.26 -9.71 14.41
C TRP A 201 -12.33 -8.54 14.75
N ASN A 202 -12.75 -7.29 14.53
CA ASN A 202 -11.93 -6.13 14.90
C ASN A 202 -11.66 -6.07 16.42
N ARG A 203 -12.63 -6.47 17.25
CA ARG A 203 -12.46 -6.52 18.72
C ARG A 203 -11.65 -7.72 19.18
N MET A 204 -11.89 -8.90 18.60
CA MET A 204 -11.25 -10.16 19.03
C MET A 204 -9.79 -10.26 18.60
N TYR A 205 -9.44 -9.67 17.44
CA TYR A 205 -8.10 -9.77 16.85
C TYR A 205 -7.42 -8.40 16.88
N PRO A 206 -6.64 -8.09 17.93
CA PRO A 206 -6.08 -6.76 18.14
C PRO A 206 -5.13 -6.35 17.01
N VAL A 207 -4.94 -5.03 16.88
CA VAL A 207 -3.99 -4.46 15.93
C VAL A 207 -2.57 -4.89 16.27
N THR A 208 -1.88 -5.43 15.27
CA THR A 208 -0.46 -5.80 15.39
C THR A 208 0.48 -4.62 15.11
N GLU A 209 1.72 -4.71 15.57
CA GLU A 209 2.74 -3.71 15.26
C GLU A 209 3.01 -3.61 13.75
N GLN A 210 2.99 -4.75 13.04
CA GLN A 210 3.12 -4.77 11.58
C GLN A 210 1.99 -4.00 10.90
N GLU A 211 0.75 -4.13 11.38
CA GLU A 211 -0.38 -3.35 10.86
C GLU A 211 -0.19 -1.85 11.10
N ARG A 212 0.32 -1.43 12.27
CA ARG A 212 0.62 -0.02 12.54
C ARG A 212 1.69 0.52 11.61
N ARG A 213 2.80 -0.21 11.43
CA ARG A 213 3.87 0.15 10.49
C ARG A 213 3.34 0.30 9.07
N ARG A 214 2.55 -0.68 8.59
CA ARG A 214 1.90 -0.59 7.28
C ARG A 214 0.96 0.60 7.19
N ASN A 215 0.16 0.86 8.22
CA ASN A 215 -0.78 1.99 8.24
C ASN A 215 -0.04 3.32 8.10
N GLN A 216 1.07 3.49 8.81
CA GLN A 216 1.95 4.67 8.68
C GLN A 216 2.54 4.79 7.27
N ALA A 217 3.12 3.71 6.74
CA ALA A 217 3.72 3.71 5.40
C ALA A 217 2.69 4.03 4.31
N VAL A 218 1.50 3.42 4.38
CA VAL A 218 0.38 3.72 3.49
C VAL A 218 -0.07 5.17 3.65
N ALA A 219 -0.17 5.68 4.89
CA ALA A 219 -0.58 7.05 5.14
C ALA A 219 0.38 8.08 4.54
N CYS A 220 1.68 7.78 4.48
CA CYS A 220 2.65 8.63 3.77
C CYS A 220 2.47 8.68 2.25
N GLN A 221 1.79 7.69 1.67
CA GLN A 221 1.50 7.63 0.23
C GLN A 221 0.09 8.13 -0.10
N MET A 222 -0.86 7.91 0.81
CA MET A 222 -2.26 8.29 0.64
C MET A 222 -2.58 9.66 1.25
N GLY A 223 -1.82 10.14 2.23
CA GLY A 223 -2.15 11.36 2.98
C GLY A 223 -3.19 11.15 4.08
N TRP A 224 -3.56 9.92 4.40
CA TRP A 224 -4.44 9.57 5.51
C TRP A 224 -4.22 8.12 5.99
N GLY A 225 -4.47 7.86 7.27
CA GLY A 225 -4.44 6.53 7.86
C GLY A 225 -5.80 5.81 7.83
N ASN A 226 -5.78 4.51 8.09
CA ASN A 226 -6.96 3.74 8.46
C ASN A 226 -7.23 3.93 9.98
N PRO A 227 -8.31 4.63 10.36
CA PRO A 227 -8.59 4.94 11.77
C PRO A 227 -8.89 3.69 12.62
N HIS A 228 -9.28 2.57 12.00
CA HIS A 228 -9.51 1.31 12.72
C HIS A 228 -8.20 0.61 13.11
N VAL A 229 -7.07 0.98 12.51
CA VAL A 229 -5.74 0.51 12.90
C VAL A 229 -5.13 1.42 13.98
N GLY A 230 -5.34 2.72 13.85
CA GLY A 230 -4.92 3.73 14.82
C GLY A 230 -4.42 5.01 14.16
N GLU A 231 -3.91 5.92 14.98
CA GLU A 231 -3.34 7.19 14.56
C GLU A 231 -2.06 7.00 13.72
N VAL A 232 -1.76 8.02 12.91
CA VAL A 232 -0.58 8.09 12.03
C VAL A 232 0.05 9.47 12.12
N ASP A 233 1.37 9.50 12.00
CA ASP A 233 2.17 10.71 12.05
C ASP A 233 2.45 11.23 10.63
N LEU A 234 1.48 11.93 10.02
CA LEU A 234 1.64 12.44 8.65
C LEU A 234 2.80 13.42 8.49
N TRP A 235 3.15 14.13 9.58
CA TRP A 235 4.28 15.06 9.60
C TRP A 235 5.65 14.37 9.38
N GLN A 236 5.77 13.07 9.69
CA GLN A 236 7.00 12.29 9.47
C GLN A 236 7.20 11.90 8.00
N CYS A 237 6.15 11.91 7.19
CA CYS A 237 6.16 11.46 5.80
C CYS A 237 7.00 12.37 4.87
N GLY A 238 7.05 13.67 5.17
CA GLY A 238 7.80 14.65 4.38
C GLY A 238 9.31 14.69 4.67
N LEU A 239 9.73 14.26 5.87
CA LEU A 239 11.14 14.32 6.30
C LEU A 239 11.95 13.13 5.76
N LEU A 240 11.39 11.92 5.82
CA LEU A 240 12.08 10.69 5.39
C LEU A 240 12.25 10.61 3.87
N SER A 241 11.24 11.03 3.11
CA SER A 241 11.32 11.08 1.64
C SER A 241 12.45 12.01 1.18
N ARG A 242 12.65 13.16 1.86
CA ARG A 242 13.68 14.14 1.50
C ARG A 242 15.08 13.78 1.94
N VAL A 243 15.25 13.17 3.11
CA VAL A 243 16.57 12.68 3.53
C VAL A 243 17.05 11.58 2.57
N GLY A 244 16.15 10.70 2.13
CA GLY A 244 16.44 9.68 1.12
C GLY A 244 16.83 10.25 -0.25
N GLU A 245 16.08 11.25 -0.73
CA GLU A 245 16.34 11.91 -2.02
C GLU A 245 17.64 12.73 -2.02
N VAL A 246 17.92 13.44 -0.93
CA VAL A 246 19.14 14.25 -0.74
C VAL A 246 20.36 13.34 -0.56
N ALA A 247 20.26 12.26 0.23
CA ALA A 247 21.34 11.30 0.38
C ALA A 247 21.62 10.53 -0.93
N GLY A 248 20.56 10.15 -1.65
CA GLY A 248 20.67 9.52 -2.98
C GLY A 248 21.29 10.43 -4.02
N SER A 249 20.94 11.72 -4.02
CA SER A 249 21.52 12.73 -4.91
C SER A 249 22.97 13.05 -4.55
N ALA A 250 23.32 13.15 -3.27
CA ALA A 250 24.69 13.36 -2.81
C ALA A 250 25.62 12.18 -3.19
N LEU A 251 25.13 10.94 -3.08
CA LEU A 251 25.86 9.75 -3.51
C LEU A 251 25.94 9.62 -5.04
N GLY A 252 24.95 10.14 -5.78
CA GLY A 252 24.97 10.21 -7.24
C GLY A 252 25.99 11.24 -7.78
N ILE A 253 26.12 12.39 -7.13
CA ILE A 253 27.08 13.44 -7.49
C ILE A 253 28.52 13.01 -7.18
N ALA A 254 28.74 12.28 -6.08
CA ALA A 254 30.07 11.77 -5.71
C ALA A 254 30.63 10.72 -6.69
N ARG A 255 29.80 10.11 -7.55
CA ARG A 255 30.24 9.15 -8.57
C ARG A 255 30.71 9.78 -9.89
N GLY A 256 30.60 11.09 -10.05
CA GLY A 256 30.92 11.80 -11.29
C GLY A 256 32.10 12.78 -11.20
N LEU A 257 32.75 12.92 -10.05
CA LEU A 257 33.86 13.85 -9.87
C LEU A 257 35.20 13.09 -9.93
N PRO A 258 36.13 13.46 -10.83
CA PRO A 258 37.47 12.90 -10.82
C PRO A 258 38.17 13.35 -9.53
N LEU A 259 38.72 12.39 -8.79
CA LEU A 259 39.39 12.59 -7.50
C LEU A 259 40.61 13.52 -7.55
N GLU A 260 41.01 14.02 -8.72
CA GLU A 260 42.19 14.88 -8.88
C GLU A 260 41.92 16.38 -8.67
N GLU A 261 40.69 16.88 -8.83
CA GLU A 261 40.42 18.33 -8.66
C GLU A 261 40.12 18.77 -7.22
N LEU A 262 39.76 17.85 -6.33
CA LEU A 262 39.48 18.16 -4.92
C LEU A 262 40.76 18.44 -4.11
N GLY A 263 41.93 17.98 -4.57
CA GLY A 263 43.22 18.24 -3.93
C GLY A 263 43.73 19.68 -4.13
N ALA A 264 43.45 20.28 -5.28
CA ALA A 264 43.98 21.61 -5.63
C ALA A 264 43.23 22.76 -4.94
N ALA A 265 41.92 22.61 -4.72
CA ALA A 265 41.11 23.63 -4.05
C ALA A 265 41.39 23.70 -2.54
N ALA A 266 41.63 22.56 -1.88
CA ALA A 266 41.91 22.50 -0.44
C ALA A 266 43.27 23.12 -0.05
N LEU A 267 44.27 23.05 -0.94
CA LEU A 267 45.60 23.60 -0.68
C LEU A 267 45.70 25.13 -0.86
N SER A 268 44.76 25.78 -1.55
CA SER A 268 44.77 27.24 -1.73
C SER A 268 44.14 28.03 -0.57
N LEU A 269 43.32 27.35 0.26
CA LEU A 269 42.69 27.95 1.45
C LEU A 269 43.55 27.87 2.72
N LEU A 270 44.61 27.05 2.73
CA LEU A 270 45.55 26.92 3.85
C LEU A 270 46.78 27.84 3.74
N ARG A 271 46.83 28.74 2.75
CA ARG A 271 47.92 29.71 2.54
C ARG A 271 47.48 31.18 2.60
N ARG A 272 46.40 31.49 3.31
CA ARG A 272 46.05 32.87 3.69
C ARG A 272 45.93 33.01 5.18
#